data_AF-S6GL65-F1
#
_entry.id   AF-S6GL65-F1
#
_cell.length_a   1.000
_cell.length_b   1.000
_cell.length_c   1.000
_cell.angle_alpha   90.00
_cell.angle_beta   90.00
_cell.angle_gamma   90.00
#
_symmetry.space_group_name_H-M   'P 1'
#
loop_
_entity.id
_entity.type
_entity.pdbx_description
1 polymer ?
#
loop_
_entity_poly.entity_id
_entity_poly.type
_entity_poly.pdbx_seq_one_letter_code
_entity_poly.pdbx_strand_id
1 'polypeptide(L)'
;MLISTTSYAFEFSDNFKTLVDGAFKAATSQERISQLQLAISEGSNEEVFLIPPLIFPGNILKKSKQNSRCLSEIDSFMSKFKAGLDDGYDQYMQVNSKQYRLSLNQLIDCVHSAYQ
;
A
#
# COMPACT_ATOMS: atom_id res chain seq x y z
N MET A 1 18.58 -35.44 1.49
CA MET A 1 17.30 -34.90 1.03
C MET A 1 17.59 -33.60 0.31
N LEU A 2 17.21 -33.50 -0.96
CA LEU A 2 17.40 -32.30 -1.77
C LEU A 2 16.36 -31.26 -1.32
N ILE A 3 16.83 -30.08 -0.94
CA ILE A 3 15.99 -28.94 -0.57
C ILE A 3 15.37 -28.46 -1.88
N SER A 4 14.06 -28.66 -2.03
CA SER A 4 13.30 -28.17 -3.19
C SER A 4 13.19 -26.65 -3.09
N THR A 5 14.08 -25.92 -3.76
CA THR A 5 14.01 -24.48 -3.92
C THR A 5 12.99 -24.13 -5.01
N THR A 6 11.70 -24.31 -4.72
CA THR A 6 10.65 -23.60 -5.48
C THR A 6 10.33 -22.33 -4.71
N SER A 7 11.23 -21.35 -4.81
CA SER A 7 10.88 -19.97 -4.46
C SER A 7 9.93 -19.50 -5.55
N TYR A 8 8.63 -19.76 -5.36
CA TYR A 8 7.61 -19.11 -6.16
C TYR A 8 7.71 -17.62 -5.87
N ALA A 9 8.18 -16.85 -6.85
CA ALA A 9 8.09 -15.40 -6.77
C ALA A 9 6.61 -15.04 -6.64
N PHE A 10 6.27 -14.25 -5.64
CA PHE A 10 4.91 -13.77 -5.47
C PHE A 10 4.49 -12.95 -6.70
N GLU A 11 3.35 -13.28 -7.29
CA GLU A 11 2.77 -12.54 -8.41
C GLU A 11 1.44 -11.92 -7.99
N PHE A 12 1.31 -10.61 -8.19
CA PHE A 12 0.02 -9.94 -8.06
C PHE A 12 -1.00 -10.53 -9.03
N SER A 13 -2.26 -10.64 -8.61
CA SER A 13 -3.37 -11.04 -9.46
C SER A 13 -3.56 -10.03 -10.61
N ASP A 14 -4.10 -10.51 -11.73
CA ASP A 14 -4.34 -9.66 -12.90
C ASP A 14 -5.31 -8.51 -12.60
N ASN A 15 -6.30 -8.73 -11.73
CA ASN A 15 -7.23 -7.68 -11.30
C ASN A 15 -6.48 -6.60 -10.51
N PHE A 16 -5.68 -7.00 -9.51
CA PHE A 16 -4.92 -6.06 -8.69
C PHE A 16 -3.91 -5.26 -9.54
N LYS A 17 -3.18 -5.94 -10.44
CA LYS A 17 -2.29 -5.29 -11.42
C LYS A 17 -3.04 -4.28 -12.26
N THR A 18 -4.20 -4.64 -12.81
CA THR A 18 -5.02 -3.77 -13.66
C THR A 18 -5.45 -2.50 -12.93
N LEU A 19 -5.89 -2.62 -11.67
CA LEU A 19 -6.31 -1.48 -10.86
C LEU A 19 -5.11 -0.57 -10.52
N VAL A 20 -3.96 -1.16 -10.13
CA VAL A 20 -2.74 -0.39 -9.83
C VAL A 20 -2.22 0.32 -11.08
N ASP A 21 -2.14 -0.36 -12.23
CA ASP A 21 -1.75 0.24 -13.51
C ASP A 21 -2.72 1.34 -13.93
N GLY A 22 -4.03 1.12 -13.73
CA GLY A 22 -5.08 2.10 -13.96
C GLY A 22 -4.86 3.35 -13.12
N ALA A 23 -4.46 3.22 -11.86
CA ALA A 23 -4.12 4.35 -11.00
C ALA A 23 -2.94 5.17 -11.53
N PHE A 24 -1.89 4.51 -12.02
CA PHE A 24 -0.72 5.21 -12.59
C PHE A 24 -1.01 5.87 -13.94
N LYS A 25 -1.98 5.35 -14.70
CA LYS A 25 -2.43 5.90 -16.00
C LYS A 25 -3.57 6.91 -15.88
N ALA A 26 -4.16 7.08 -14.70
CA ALA A 26 -5.31 7.94 -14.47
C ALA A 26 -5.02 9.41 -14.84
N ALA A 27 -5.99 10.05 -15.51
CA ALA A 27 -5.88 11.43 -15.96
C ALA A 27 -6.15 12.42 -14.83
N THR A 28 -6.98 12.02 -13.85
CA THR A 28 -7.32 12.84 -12.70
C THR A 28 -6.86 12.22 -11.38
N SER A 29 -6.66 13.05 -10.36
CA SER A 29 -6.36 12.60 -9.00
C SER A 29 -7.49 11.74 -8.42
N GLN A 30 -8.75 12.08 -8.71
CA GLN A 30 -9.91 11.33 -8.23
C GLN A 30 -9.95 9.90 -8.81
N GLU A 31 -9.71 9.75 -10.11
CA GLU A 31 -9.62 8.44 -10.76
C GLU A 31 -8.48 7.62 -10.17
N ARG A 32 -7.31 8.23 -9.96
CA ARG A 32 -6.16 7.57 -9.34
C ARG A 32 -6.50 7.04 -7.95
N ILE A 33 -7.09 7.88 -7.09
CA ILE A 33 -7.49 7.50 -5.74
C ILE A 33 -8.50 6.34 -5.80
N SER A 34 -9.54 6.46 -6.63
CA SER A 34 -10.57 5.43 -6.75
C SER A 34 -10.00 4.09 -7.18
N GLN A 35 -9.06 4.07 -8.13
CA GLN A 35 -8.40 2.85 -8.60
C GLN A 35 -7.54 2.21 -7.49
N LEU A 36 -6.77 3.01 -6.74
CA LEU A 36 -5.97 2.50 -5.62
C LEU A 36 -6.84 1.98 -4.48
N GLN A 37 -7.91 2.68 -4.13
CA GLN A 37 -8.84 2.26 -3.08
C GLN A 37 -9.58 0.97 -3.46
N LEU A 38 -9.95 0.81 -4.74
CA LEU A 38 -10.49 -0.46 -5.26
C LEU A 38 -9.46 -1.58 -5.15
N ALA A 39 -8.21 -1.35 -5.57
CA ALA A 39 -7.13 -2.32 -5.41
C ALA A 39 -6.96 -2.75 -3.94
N ILE A 40 -7.05 -1.81 -3.01
CA ILE A 40 -6.94 -2.07 -1.57
C ILE A 40 -8.18 -2.73 -1.00
N SER A 41 -9.35 -2.56 -1.60
CA SER A 41 -10.58 -3.23 -1.16
C SER A 41 -10.60 -4.68 -1.63
N GLU A 42 -10.23 -4.92 -2.90
CA GLU A 42 -10.38 -6.22 -3.56
C GLU A 42 -9.14 -7.11 -3.47
N GLY A 43 -7.95 -6.51 -3.27
CA GLY A 43 -6.69 -7.25 -3.19
C GLY A 43 -6.63 -8.16 -1.97
N SER A 44 -5.87 -9.25 -2.09
CA SER A 44 -5.51 -10.12 -0.98
C SER A 44 -4.64 -9.39 0.06
N ASN A 45 -4.48 -9.99 1.24
CA ASN A 45 -3.66 -9.40 2.29
C ASN A 45 -2.20 -9.26 1.88
N GLU A 46 -1.66 -10.21 1.13
CA GLU A 46 -0.29 -10.17 0.65
C GLU A 46 -0.09 -9.06 -0.39
N GLU A 47 -0.99 -8.93 -1.37
CA GLU A 47 -0.95 -7.86 -2.37
C GLU A 47 -0.99 -6.48 -1.72
N VAL A 48 -1.92 -6.29 -0.78
CA VAL A 48 -2.10 -5.02 -0.08
C VAL A 48 -0.94 -4.69 0.86
N PHE A 49 -0.27 -5.70 1.41
CA PHE A 49 0.91 -5.47 2.24
C PHE A 49 2.15 -5.10 1.41
N LEU A 50 2.27 -5.64 0.19
CA LEU A 50 3.44 -5.45 -0.67
C LEU A 50 3.37 -4.22 -1.58
N ILE A 51 2.18 -3.69 -1.87
CA ILE A 51 2.01 -2.51 -2.74
C ILE A 51 2.56 -1.16 -2.20
N PRO A 52 2.61 -0.86 -0.87
CA PRO A 52 2.91 0.49 -0.40
C PRO A 52 4.24 1.09 -0.89
N PRO A 53 5.37 0.37 -0.92
CA PRO A 53 6.62 0.91 -1.46
C PRO A 53 6.54 1.36 -2.93
N LEU A 54 5.62 0.78 -3.71
CA LEU A 54 5.41 1.10 -5.13
C LEU A 54 4.57 2.37 -5.29
N ILE A 55 3.51 2.52 -4.50
CA ILE A 55 2.59 3.68 -4.60
C ILE A 55 3.05 4.88 -3.77
N PHE A 56 3.90 4.67 -2.76
CA PHE A 56 4.53 5.69 -1.94
C PHE A 56 6.06 5.60 -1.99
N PRO A 57 6.68 5.92 -3.14
CA PRO A 57 8.12 5.97 -3.22
C PRO A 57 8.69 6.96 -2.18
N GLY A 58 9.87 6.64 -1.64
CA GLY A 58 10.42 7.34 -0.48
C GLY A 58 10.58 8.86 -0.64
N ASN A 59 10.69 9.35 -1.89
CA ASN A 59 10.70 10.78 -2.19
C ASN A 59 9.34 11.47 -1.90
N ILE A 60 8.20 10.81 -2.13
CA ILE A 60 6.87 11.35 -1.82
C ILE A 60 6.73 11.46 -0.30
N LEU A 61 7.00 10.37 0.43
CA LEU A 61 6.91 10.39 1.89
C LEU A 61 7.86 11.42 2.52
N LYS A 62 9.08 11.55 2.00
CA LYS A 62 10.05 12.55 2.46
C LYS A 62 9.55 13.98 2.22
N LYS A 63 9.01 14.27 1.04
CA LYS A 63 8.43 15.60 0.73
C LYS A 63 7.23 15.91 1.62
N SER A 64 6.36 14.92 1.87
CA SER A 64 5.20 15.11 2.76
C SER A 64 5.66 15.50 4.16
N LYS A 65 6.65 14.78 4.70
CA LYS A 65 7.25 15.10 6.00
C LYS A 65 7.90 16.48 6.05
N GLN A 66 8.66 16.84 5.02
CA GLN A 66 9.32 18.16 4.93
C GLN A 66 8.33 19.32 4.89
N ASN A 67 7.19 19.12 4.23
CA ASN A 67 6.14 20.12 4.11
C ASN A 67 5.14 20.08 5.28
N SER A 68 5.40 19.28 6.32
CA SER A 68 4.49 19.02 7.44
C SER A 68 3.07 18.60 7.02
N ARG A 69 2.95 17.92 5.88
CA ARG A 69 1.69 17.38 5.35
C ARG A 69 1.61 15.89 5.63
N CYS A 70 0.41 15.42 5.99
CA CYS A 70 0.11 14.01 6.19
C CYS A 70 0.94 13.31 7.28
N LEU A 71 1.49 14.05 8.25
CA LEU A 71 2.37 13.47 9.27
C LEU A 71 1.66 12.39 10.08
N SER A 72 0.42 12.65 10.51
CA SER A 72 -0.40 11.70 11.26
C SER A 72 -0.65 10.42 10.47
N GLU A 73 -1.00 10.53 9.20
CA GLU A 73 -1.32 9.39 8.34
C GLU A 73 -0.07 8.58 8.01
N ILE A 74 1.05 9.27 7.74
CA ILE A 74 2.34 8.63 7.47
C ILE A 74 2.80 7.87 8.71
N ASP A 75 2.83 8.49 9.88
CA ASP A 75 3.35 7.83 11.08
C ASP A 75 2.41 6.70 11.54
N SER A 76 1.09 6.89 11.43
CA SER A 76 0.08 5.86 11.69
C SER A 76 0.24 4.65 10.76
N PHE A 77 0.46 4.87 9.46
CA PHE A 77 0.68 3.81 8.48
C PHE A 77 2.04 3.13 8.68
N MET A 78 3.12 3.90 8.81
CA MET A 78 4.47 3.36 8.96
C MET A 78 4.64 2.54 10.23
N SER A 79 3.96 2.90 11.33
CA SER A 79 3.92 2.09 12.54
C SER A 79 3.32 0.70 12.29
N LYS A 80 2.19 0.64 11.56
CA LYS A 80 1.52 -0.63 11.19
C LYS A 80 2.33 -1.45 10.20
N PHE A 81 2.90 -0.78 9.20
CA PHE A 81 3.76 -1.44 8.22
C PHE A 81 5.00 -2.03 8.87
N LYS A 82 5.64 -1.28 9.78
CA LYS A 82 6.77 -1.79 10.57
C LYS A 82 6.36 -2.99 11.44
N ALA A 83 5.24 -2.91 12.15
CA ALA A 83 4.74 -4.05 12.93
C ALA A 83 4.53 -5.31 12.06
N GLY A 84 3.95 -5.16 10.86
CA GLY A 84 3.79 -6.28 9.93
C GLY A 84 5.10 -6.84 9.38
N LEU A 85 6.16 -6.03 9.27
CA LEU A 85 7.49 -6.51 8.90
C LEU A 85 8.17 -7.23 10.06
N ASP A 86 8.03 -6.71 11.29
CA ASP A 86 8.66 -7.26 12.50
C ASP A 86 7.98 -8.58 12.94
N ASP A 87 6.64 -8.67 12.86
CA ASP A 87 5.84 -9.83 13.28
C ASP A 87 5.67 -10.89 12.18
N GLY A 88 5.99 -10.55 10.93
CA GLY A 88 5.67 -11.33 9.74
C GLY A 88 4.28 -11.00 9.19
N TYR A 89 4.22 -10.74 7.88
CA TYR A 89 3.03 -10.15 7.26
C TYR A 89 1.79 -11.06 7.39
N ASP A 90 1.95 -12.38 7.29
CA ASP A 90 0.84 -13.33 7.41
C ASP A 90 0.14 -13.22 8.77
N GLN A 91 0.91 -13.32 9.85
CA GLN A 91 0.40 -13.25 11.22
C GLN A 91 -0.21 -11.87 11.49
N TYR A 92 0.47 -10.81 11.06
CA TYR A 92 0.00 -9.45 11.27
C TYR A 92 -1.30 -9.17 10.51
N MET A 93 -1.38 -9.52 9.22
CA MET A 93 -2.53 -9.20 8.37
C MET A 93 -3.76 -10.06 8.70
N GLN A 94 -3.59 -11.29 9.21
CA GLN A 94 -4.72 -12.08 9.69
C GLN A 94 -5.52 -11.35 10.78
N VAL A 95 -4.84 -10.65 11.69
CA VAL A 95 -5.48 -9.93 12.80
C VAL A 95 -5.81 -8.48 12.42
N ASN A 96 -4.95 -7.82 11.65
CA ASN A 96 -4.97 -6.36 11.49
C ASN A 96 -5.35 -5.87 10.08
N SER A 97 -5.68 -6.76 9.13
CA SER A 97 -5.95 -6.40 7.73
C SER A 97 -6.90 -5.21 7.56
N LYS A 98 -8.01 -5.16 8.30
CA LYS A 98 -8.98 -4.04 8.23
C LYS A 98 -8.37 -2.71 8.65
N GLN A 99 -7.62 -2.70 9.77
CA GLN A 99 -6.98 -1.48 10.27
C GLN A 99 -5.83 -1.05 9.36
N TYR A 100 -5.09 -2.01 8.81
CA TYR A 100 -4.02 -1.75 7.85
C TYR A 100 -4.56 -1.10 6.57
N ARG A 101 -5.60 -1.69 5.96
CA ARG A 101 -6.29 -1.16 4.76
C ARG A 101 -6.85 0.24 5.00
N LEU A 102 -7.49 0.47 6.15
CA LEU A 102 -7.98 1.79 6.53
C LEU A 102 -6.85 2.81 6.61
N SER A 103 -5.76 2.47 7.30
CA SER A 103 -4.60 3.36 7.45
C SER A 103 -3.93 3.67 6.10
N LEU A 104 -3.90 2.69 5.19
CA LEU A 104 -3.37 2.85 3.84
C LEU A 104 -4.26 3.77 2.99
N ASN A 105 -5.59 3.59 3.02
CA ASN A 105 -6.52 4.48 2.32
C ASN A 105 -6.44 5.92 2.84
N GLN A 106 -6.36 6.12 4.16
CA GLN A 106 -6.18 7.45 4.75
C GLN A 106 -4.89 8.12 4.26
N LEU A 107 -3.80 7.36 4.14
CA LEU A 107 -2.55 7.87 3.59
C LEU A 107 -2.68 8.24 2.11
N ILE A 108 -3.36 7.41 1.30
CA ILE A 108 -3.63 7.71 -0.12
C ILE A 108 -4.37 9.03 -0.26
N ASP A 109 -5.45 9.20 0.49
CA ASP A 109 -6.31 10.39 0.42
C ASP A 109 -5.53 11.64 0.80
N CYS A 110 -4.75 11.56 1.89
CA CYS A 110 -3.96 12.69 2.35
C CYS A 110 -2.86 13.08 1.34
N VAL A 111 -2.06 12.11 0.89
CA VAL A 111 -0.95 12.38 -0.03
C VAL A 111 -1.46 12.94 -1.35
N HIS A 112 -2.56 12.41 -1.90
CA HIS A 112 -3.12 12.94 -3.14
C HIS A 112 -3.71 14.33 -2.96
N SER A 113 -4.39 14.60 -1.85
CA SER A 113 -4.89 15.95 -1.54
C SER A 113 -3.74 16.96 -1.35
N ALA A 114 -2.59 16.51 -0.83
CA ALA A 114 -1.42 17.34 -0.59
C ALA A 114 -0.62 17.70 -1.85
N TYR A 115 -0.78 16.97 -2.96
CA TYR A 115 0.04 17.12 -4.17
C TYR A 115 -0.77 17.20 -5.47
N GLN A 116 -2.02 17.70 -5.40
CA GLN A 116 -2.82 18.05 -6.58
C GLN A 116 -2.08 19.00 -7.53
#